data_AF-B4FM82-F1
#
_entry.id   AF-B4FM82-F1
#
_cell.length_a   1.000
_cell.length_b   1.000
_cell.length_c   1.000
_cell.angle_alpha   90.00
_cell.angle_beta   90.00
_cell.angle_gamma   90.00
#
_symmetry.space_group_name_H-M   'P 1'
#
loop_
_entity.id
_entity.type
_entity.pdbx_description
1 polymer ?
#
loop_
_entity_poly.entity_id
_entity_poly.type
_entity_poly.pdbx_seq_one_letter_code
_entity_poly.pdbx_strand_id
1 'polypeptide(L)'
;MGDVPQAPHAAGGGEEWAGPDPNPSPSLGGCSDPVSVELSMGGDYYRACCGEPDPDIPEGPKLPCVGDKEPLSSLAAEFQSGSPILQEKIKLLGEQYGALRRTRGDGNCFYRSFMFSYLVVSAVYFSQVYYILHFSVRCS
;
A
#
# COMPACT_ATOMS: atom_id res chain seq x y z
N MET A 1 19.01 -3.04 77.59
CA MET A 1 17.68 -3.57 77.94
C MET A 1 16.75 -3.17 76.80
N GLY A 2 16.30 -4.01 75.88
CA GLY A 2 16.39 -5.45 75.66
C GLY A 2 15.86 -5.72 74.24
N ASP A 3 16.02 -6.96 73.80
CA ASP A 3 15.83 -7.55 72.47
C ASP A 3 14.64 -7.17 71.58
N VAL A 4 14.89 -7.38 70.28
CA VAL A 4 13.94 -7.60 69.19
C VAL A 4 13.01 -8.79 69.50
N PRO A 5 11.76 -8.74 69.01
CA PRO A 5 11.22 -9.94 68.37
C PRO A 5 10.57 -9.63 67.02
N GLN A 6 10.67 -10.62 66.12
CA GLN A 6 10.14 -10.65 64.78
C GLN A 6 8.94 -11.62 64.68
N ALA A 7 8.02 -11.31 63.75
CA ALA A 7 6.98 -12.15 63.10
C ALA A 7 5.70 -12.49 63.93
N PRO A 8 4.49 -12.68 63.32
CA PRO A 8 4.26 -13.47 62.10
C PRO A 8 3.23 -12.95 61.07
N HIS A 9 3.06 -13.79 60.05
CA HIS A 9 2.34 -13.68 58.77
C HIS A 9 0.80 -13.73 58.86
N ALA A 10 0.13 -13.23 57.79
CA ALA A 10 -0.88 -13.93 56.97
C ALA A 10 -2.23 -13.20 56.70
N ALA A 11 -2.55 -13.13 55.39
CA ALA A 11 -3.85 -13.34 54.73
C ALA A 11 -5.02 -12.32 54.83
N GLY A 12 -5.68 -12.14 53.67
CA GLY A 12 -6.98 -11.48 53.46
C GLY A 12 -6.83 -10.12 52.79
N GLY A 13 -7.23 -9.89 51.54
CA GLY A 13 -8.53 -10.22 50.94
C GLY A 13 -9.38 -8.94 50.93
N GLY A 14 -9.48 -8.26 49.78
CA GLY A 14 -10.26 -7.03 49.62
C GLY A 14 -10.31 -6.62 48.15
N GLU A 15 -11.47 -6.80 47.55
CA GLU A 15 -11.78 -6.63 46.13
C GLU A 15 -11.84 -5.13 45.78
N GLU A 16 -10.94 -4.64 44.93
CA GLU A 16 -11.03 -3.27 44.39
C GLU A 16 -11.79 -3.28 43.07
N TRP A 17 -13.02 -2.77 43.14
CA TRP A 17 -13.93 -2.58 42.01
C TRP A 17 -13.36 -1.56 41.03
N ALA A 18 -12.69 -2.04 39.98
CA ALA A 18 -12.27 -1.19 38.86
C ALA A 18 -13.49 -0.86 37.99
N GLY A 19 -13.87 0.42 37.97
CA GLY A 19 -14.81 0.96 36.97
C GLY A 19 -14.26 0.81 35.54
N PRO A 20 -15.09 0.99 34.50
CA PRO A 20 -14.69 0.73 33.12
C PRO A 20 -13.58 1.70 32.67
N ASP A 21 -12.48 1.14 32.17
CA ASP A 21 -11.36 1.88 31.59
C ASP A 21 -11.82 2.70 30.36
N PRO A 22 -11.49 4.01 30.29
CA PRO A 22 -11.94 4.89 29.21
C PRO A 22 -11.10 4.75 27.92
N ASN A 23 -10.30 3.69 27.77
CA ASN A 23 -9.37 3.57 26.65
C ASN A 23 -9.24 2.12 26.13
N PRO A 24 -10.09 1.69 25.18
CA PRO A 24 -9.94 0.38 24.59
C PRO A 24 -8.71 0.40 23.65
N SER A 25 -7.69 -0.37 23.99
CA SER A 25 -6.61 -0.67 23.03
C SER A 25 -7.19 -1.45 21.85
N PRO A 26 -6.80 -1.18 20.59
CA PRO A 26 -7.26 -1.97 19.46
C PRO A 26 -6.68 -3.38 19.58
N SER A 27 -7.53 -4.38 19.68
CA SER A 27 -7.14 -5.78 19.57
C SER A 27 -6.59 -6.04 18.18
N LEU A 28 -5.29 -6.30 18.07
CA LEU A 28 -4.70 -6.93 16.89
C LEU A 28 -5.37 -8.31 16.75
N GLY A 29 -6.31 -8.41 15.80
CA GLY A 29 -6.97 -9.67 15.43
C GLY A 29 -5.92 -10.71 15.05
N GLY A 30 -5.99 -11.85 15.73
CA GLY A 30 -5.03 -12.93 15.64
C GLY A 30 -4.98 -13.58 14.25
N CYS A 31 -3.76 -13.85 13.82
CA CYS A 31 -3.47 -14.73 12.69
C CYS A 31 -3.73 -16.16 13.13
N SER A 32 -4.79 -16.82 12.67
CA SER A 32 -4.90 -18.29 12.59
C SER A 32 -6.20 -18.70 11.88
N ASP A 33 -6.23 -18.58 10.56
CA ASP A 33 -7.10 -19.43 9.74
C ASP A 33 -6.26 -19.96 8.56
N PRO A 34 -6.28 -21.27 8.26
CA PRO A 34 -5.57 -21.81 7.12
C PRO A 34 -6.25 -21.28 5.85
N VAL A 35 -5.57 -20.36 5.16
CA VAL A 35 -5.99 -19.84 3.85
C VAL A 35 -6.11 -21.02 2.89
N SER A 36 -7.34 -21.41 2.59
CA SER A 36 -7.64 -22.18 1.39
C SER A 36 -7.42 -21.23 0.22
N VAL A 37 -6.27 -21.39 -0.45
CA VAL A 37 -5.93 -20.71 -1.71
C VAL A 37 -6.83 -21.26 -2.83
N GLU A 38 -8.10 -20.90 -2.80
CA GLU A 38 -8.93 -20.95 -4.00
C GLU A 38 -8.50 -19.79 -4.89
N LEU A 39 -7.74 -20.11 -5.93
CA LEU A 39 -7.35 -19.23 -7.04
C LEU A 39 -8.59 -18.91 -7.90
N SER A 40 -9.63 -18.35 -7.31
CA SER A 40 -10.70 -17.76 -8.08
C SER A 40 -10.23 -16.35 -8.43
N MET A 41 -9.93 -16.11 -9.71
CA MET A 41 -9.77 -14.77 -10.27
C MET A 41 -11.14 -14.04 -10.31
N GLY A 42 -11.90 -14.16 -9.22
CA GLY A 42 -13.23 -13.60 -9.03
C GLY A 42 -13.17 -12.08 -8.99
N GLY A 43 -14.27 -11.43 -9.37
CA GLY A 43 -14.37 -9.97 -9.50
C GLY A 43 -14.15 -9.15 -8.22
N ASP A 44 -13.70 -9.76 -7.13
CA ASP A 44 -13.31 -9.11 -5.88
C ASP A 44 -11.87 -8.58 -5.88
N TYR A 45 -11.01 -9.01 -6.83
CA TYR A 45 -9.64 -8.49 -6.94
C TYR A 45 -9.61 -6.96 -7.14
N TYR A 46 -10.52 -6.42 -7.97
CA TYR A 46 -10.64 -4.99 -8.22
C TYR A 46 -11.22 -4.26 -7.00
N ARG A 47 -12.06 -4.96 -6.24
CA ARG A 47 -12.73 -4.46 -5.03
C ARG A 47 -11.76 -4.34 -3.86
N ALA A 48 -10.93 -5.34 -3.62
CA ALA A 48 -9.84 -5.28 -2.64
C ALA A 48 -8.80 -4.20 -3.00
N CYS A 49 -8.52 -4.03 -4.30
CA CYS A 49 -7.56 -3.06 -4.78
C CYS A 49 -8.01 -1.60 -4.64
N CYS A 50 -9.32 -1.34 -4.61
CA CYS A 50 -9.87 0.01 -4.62
C CYS A 50 -10.83 0.33 -3.45
N GLY A 51 -10.99 -0.61 -2.51
CA GLY A 51 -11.77 -0.46 -1.29
C GLY A 51 -13.29 -0.56 -1.52
N GLU A 52 -14.04 -0.90 -0.48
CA GLU A 52 -15.47 -0.61 -0.46
C GLU A 52 -15.70 0.90 -0.35
N PRO A 53 -16.71 1.47 -1.01
CA PRO A 53 -17.19 2.79 -0.63
C PRO A 53 -17.78 2.68 0.79
N ASP A 54 -17.04 3.17 1.78
CA ASP A 54 -17.56 3.35 3.13
C ASP A 54 -18.63 4.45 3.08
N PRO A 55 -19.91 4.16 3.43
CA PRO A 55 -20.98 5.15 3.37
C PRO A 55 -20.76 6.32 4.34
N ASP A 56 -19.88 6.18 5.34
CA ASP A 56 -19.64 7.18 6.39
C ASP A 56 -18.40 8.06 6.14
N ILE A 57 -17.60 7.76 5.11
CA ILE A 57 -16.44 8.57 4.71
C ILE A 57 -16.82 9.41 3.49
N PRO A 58 -16.75 10.76 3.56
CA PRO A 58 -16.97 11.58 2.39
C PRO A 58 -15.97 11.16 1.30
N GLU A 59 -16.49 10.66 0.17
CA GLU A 59 -15.66 10.21 -0.94
C GLU A 59 -14.73 11.35 -1.36
N GLY A 60 -13.47 11.27 -0.95
CA GLY A 60 -12.42 12.09 -1.51
C GLY A 60 -12.37 11.87 -3.03
N PRO A 61 -11.71 12.78 -3.79
CA PRO A 61 -11.62 12.63 -5.24
C PRO A 61 -11.20 11.20 -5.60
N LYS A 62 -12.07 10.47 -6.34
CA LYS A 62 -11.80 9.09 -6.78
C LYS A 62 -10.67 9.10 -7.79
N LEU A 63 -9.44 9.19 -7.29
CA LEU A 63 -8.25 9.04 -8.11
C LEU A 63 -8.22 7.60 -8.66
N PRO A 64 -7.96 7.42 -9.96
CA PRO A 64 -7.87 6.09 -10.55
C PRO A 64 -6.77 5.28 -9.86
N CYS A 65 -6.96 3.97 -9.74
CA CYS A 65 -6.02 3.12 -9.01
C CYS A 65 -4.61 3.20 -9.66
N VAL A 66 -4.54 3.26 -11.00
CA VAL A 66 -3.37 3.67 -11.79
C VAL A 66 -3.77 4.79 -12.75
N GLY A 67 -3.05 5.91 -12.75
CA GLY A 67 -3.29 7.07 -13.59
C GLY A 67 -2.72 6.96 -15.00
N ASP A 68 -3.06 7.95 -15.81
CA ASP A 68 -2.56 8.06 -17.18
C ASP A 68 -1.07 8.41 -17.23
N LYS A 69 -0.49 8.21 -18.42
CA LYS A 69 0.91 8.56 -18.68
C LYS A 69 1.01 10.08 -18.73
N GLU A 70 1.78 10.64 -17.82
CA GLU A 70 1.99 12.08 -17.70
C GLU A 70 3.46 12.45 -17.93
N PRO A 71 3.74 13.62 -18.52
CA PRO A 71 5.12 14.10 -18.66
C PRO A 71 5.69 14.47 -17.29
N LEU A 72 7.01 14.35 -17.11
CA LEU A 72 7.67 14.79 -15.86
C LEU A 72 7.53 16.29 -15.58
N SER A 73 7.16 17.10 -16.57
CA SER A 73 6.82 18.51 -16.38
C SER A 73 5.61 18.72 -15.47
N SER A 74 4.65 17.78 -15.43
CA SER A 74 3.51 17.88 -14.48
C SER A 74 4.00 17.77 -13.03
N LEU A 75 4.94 16.86 -12.78
CA LEU A 75 5.59 16.73 -11.48
C LEU A 75 6.43 17.96 -11.15
N ALA A 76 7.19 18.50 -12.11
CA ALA A 76 7.95 19.73 -11.89
C ALA A 76 7.04 20.90 -11.51
N ALA A 77 5.85 21.01 -12.13
CA ALA A 77 4.87 22.05 -11.84
C ALA A 77 4.35 21.99 -10.39
N GLU A 78 4.07 20.79 -9.87
CA GLU A 78 3.62 20.59 -8.48
C GLU A 78 4.67 21.03 -7.45
N PHE A 79 5.96 20.92 -7.79
CA PHE A 79 7.07 21.27 -6.90
C PHE A 79 7.74 22.61 -7.23
N GLN A 80 7.13 23.46 -8.06
CA GLN A 80 7.66 24.80 -8.41
C GLN A 80 7.87 25.69 -7.19
N SER A 81 6.94 25.66 -6.23
CA SER A 81 7.06 26.38 -4.95
C SER A 81 7.74 25.54 -3.86
N GLY A 82 8.22 24.34 -4.19
CA GLY A 82 8.86 23.40 -3.27
C GLY A 82 10.36 23.66 -3.08
N SER A 83 11.01 22.75 -2.37
CA SER A 83 12.46 22.82 -2.12
C SER A 83 13.27 22.78 -3.43
N PRO A 84 14.31 23.62 -3.59
CA PRO A 84 15.18 23.62 -4.77
C PRO A 84 15.87 22.27 -4.99
N ILE A 85 16.09 21.50 -3.91
CA ILE A 85 16.69 20.15 -3.98
C ILE A 85 15.76 19.17 -4.71
N LEU A 86 14.45 19.28 -4.51
CA LEU A 86 13.49 18.42 -5.20
C LEU A 86 13.38 18.78 -6.68
N GLN A 87 13.45 20.07 -7.01
CA GLN A 87 13.44 20.53 -8.40
C GLN A 87 14.65 19.98 -9.16
N GLU A 88 15.85 20.02 -8.57
CA GLU A 88 17.05 19.45 -9.21
C GLU A 88 16.93 17.94 -9.39
N LYS A 89 16.36 17.21 -8.41
CA LYS A 89 16.09 15.77 -8.56
C LYS A 89 15.10 15.48 -9.70
N ILE A 90 14.04 16.27 -9.84
CA ILE A 90 13.07 16.13 -10.92
C ILE A 90 13.72 16.41 -12.28
N LYS A 91 14.62 17.38 -12.36
CA LYS A 91 15.38 17.68 -13.57
C LYS A 91 16.27 16.50 -13.99
N LEU A 92 17.02 15.91 -13.06
CA LEU A 92 17.83 14.72 -13.33
C LEU A 92 16.98 13.51 -13.74
N LEU A 93 15.80 13.33 -13.13
CA LEU A 93 14.84 12.32 -13.56
C LEU A 93 14.36 12.55 -15.00
N GLY A 94 14.21 13.82 -15.40
CA GLY A 94 13.88 14.26 -16.76
C GLY A 94 14.84 13.77 -17.84
N GLU A 95 16.11 13.58 -17.49
CA GLU A 95 17.14 13.13 -18.43
C GLU A 95 17.04 11.62 -18.70
N GLN A 96 16.56 10.84 -17.74
CA GLN A 96 16.50 9.37 -17.81
C GLN A 96 15.11 8.82 -18.15
N TYR A 97 14.04 9.53 -17.77
CA TYR A 97 12.67 9.04 -17.87
C TYR A 97 11.81 10.03 -18.68
N GLY A 98 11.05 9.53 -19.66
CA GLY A 98 10.21 10.38 -20.48
C GLY A 98 8.84 10.73 -19.89
N ALA A 99 8.36 9.95 -18.92
CA ALA A 99 7.02 10.10 -18.33
C ALA A 99 6.90 9.32 -17.02
N LEU A 100 5.86 9.65 -16.24
CA LEU A 100 5.42 8.89 -15.08
C LEU A 100 3.95 8.47 -15.19
N ARG A 101 3.52 7.56 -14.33
CA ARG A 101 2.11 7.27 -14.04
C ARG A 101 1.92 7.32 -12.54
N ARG A 102 0.94 8.08 -12.05
CA ARG A 102 0.62 8.13 -10.62
C ARG A 102 -0.17 6.89 -10.22
N THR A 103 0.02 6.40 -9.01
CA THR A 103 -0.83 5.36 -8.40
C THR A 103 -1.50 5.92 -7.16
N ARG A 104 -2.73 5.49 -6.87
CA ARG A 104 -3.42 5.92 -5.65
C ARG A 104 -2.63 5.53 -4.40
N GLY A 105 -2.52 6.46 -3.45
CA GLY A 105 -1.80 6.30 -2.18
C GLY A 105 -2.66 5.68 -1.09
N ASP A 106 -3.03 4.40 -1.23
CA ASP A 106 -3.88 3.63 -0.30
C ASP A 106 -3.13 2.47 0.37
N GLY A 107 -1.79 2.54 0.45
CA GLY A 107 -0.94 1.48 1.00
C GLY A 107 -0.60 0.35 0.01
N ASN A 108 -1.40 0.19 -1.05
CA ASN A 108 -1.18 -0.84 -2.09
C ASN A 108 -0.40 -0.32 -3.31
N CYS A 109 0.08 0.92 -3.27
CA CYS A 109 0.72 1.61 -4.41
C CYS A 109 1.95 0.89 -4.96
N PHE A 110 2.78 0.29 -4.09
CA PHE A 110 3.98 -0.45 -4.50
C PHE A 110 3.64 -1.66 -5.39
N TYR A 111 2.77 -2.54 -4.89
CA TYR A 111 2.36 -3.74 -5.61
C TYR A 111 1.67 -3.38 -6.92
N ARG A 112 0.84 -2.34 -6.91
CA ARG A 112 0.14 -1.86 -8.11
C ARG A 112 1.11 -1.33 -9.16
N SER A 113 2.08 -0.53 -8.76
CA SER A 113 3.12 0.01 -9.64
C SER A 113 3.97 -1.10 -10.25
N PHE A 114 4.38 -2.07 -9.43
CA PHE A 114 5.19 -3.20 -9.85
C PHE A 114 4.44 -4.08 -10.87
N MET A 115 3.20 -4.51 -10.54
CA MET A 115 2.40 -5.36 -11.40
C MET A 115 2.07 -4.69 -12.73
N PHE A 116 1.67 -3.41 -12.70
CA PHE A 116 1.41 -2.66 -13.92
C PHE A 116 2.66 -2.60 -14.82
N SER A 117 3.82 -2.28 -14.24
CA SER A 117 5.08 -2.19 -14.97
C SER A 117 5.45 -3.54 -15.60
N TYR A 118 5.31 -4.64 -14.85
CA TYR A 118 5.59 -5.98 -15.34
C TYR A 118 4.69 -6.38 -16.52
N LEU A 119 3.37 -6.14 -16.40
CA LEU A 119 2.40 -6.47 -17.44
C LEU A 119 2.58 -5.64 -18.71
N VAL A 120 2.88 -4.35 -18.57
CA VAL A 120 3.15 -3.48 -19.74
C VAL A 120 4.42 -3.91 -20.44
N VAL A 121 5.50 -4.15 -19.67
CA VAL A 121 6.78 -4.60 -20.24
C VAL A 121 6.58 -5.94 -20.96
N SER A 122 5.95 -6.91 -20.31
CA SER A 122 5.73 -8.23 -20.92
C SER A 122 4.89 -8.13 -22.20
N ALA A 123 3.79 -7.38 -22.19
CA ALA A 123 2.95 -7.19 -23.38
C ALA A 123 3.71 -6.55 -24.55
N VAL A 124 4.55 -5.55 -24.29
CA VAL A 124 5.41 -4.93 -25.31
C VAL A 124 6.41 -5.95 -25.86
N TYR A 125 7.09 -6.71 -25.00
CA TYR A 125 8.02 -7.76 -25.44
C TYR A 125 7.33 -8.83 -26.28
N PHE A 126 6.17 -9.34 -25.85
CA PHE A 126 5.42 -10.34 -26.60
C PHE A 126 4.96 -9.82 -27.95
N SER A 127 4.47 -8.57 -28.01
CA SER A 127 4.07 -7.94 -29.28
C SER A 127 5.24 -7.80 -30.25
N GLN A 128 6.41 -7.38 -29.77
CA GLN A 128 7.61 -7.26 -30.61
C GLN A 128 8.10 -8.61 -31.13
N VAL A 129 8.16 -9.62 -30.27
CA VAL A 129 8.55 -10.99 -30.66
C VAL A 129 7.57 -11.56 -31.68
N TYR A 130 6.27 -11.41 -31.43
CA TYR A 130 5.23 -11.87 -32.34
C TYR A 130 5.29 -11.14 -33.69
N TYR A 131 5.51 -9.82 -33.69
CA TYR A 131 5.65 -9.04 -34.92
C TYR A 131 6.86 -9.50 -35.74
N ILE A 132 8.01 -9.74 -35.11
CA ILE A 132 9.23 -10.24 -35.78
C ILE A 132 8.99 -11.64 -36.36
N LEU A 133 8.41 -12.56 -35.58
CA LEU A 133 8.09 -13.92 -36.03
C LEU A 133 7.09 -13.90 -37.20
N HIS A 134 6.01 -13.13 -37.07
CA HIS A 134 4.97 -13.04 -38.08
C HIS A 134 5.50 -12.39 -39.37
N PHE A 135 6.35 -11.38 -39.29
CA PHE A 135 7.01 -10.80 -40.46
C PHE A 135 7.94 -11.81 -41.15
N SER A 136 8.72 -12.57 -40.38
CA SER A 136 9.63 -13.59 -40.91
C SER A 136 8.88 -14.72 -41.64
N VAL A 137 7.74 -15.19 -41.09
CA VAL A 137 6.90 -16.21 -41.73
C VAL A 137 6.22 -15.70 -43.01
N ARG A 138 5.90 -14.40 -43.08
CA ARG A 138 5.28 -13.80 -44.28
C ARG A 138 6.27 -13.52 -45.42
N CYS A 139 7.56 -13.44 -45.11
CA CYS A 139 8.62 -13.16 -46.08
C CYS A 139 9.37 -14.41 -46.57
N SER A 140 9.07 -15.61 -46.03
CA SER A 140 9.56 -16.89 -46.52
C SER A 140 8.58 -17.56 -47.47
#